data_AF-A0A7S4R3E9-F1
#
_entry.id   AF-A0A7S4R3E9-F1
#
_cell.length_a   1.000
_cell.length_b   1.000
_cell.length_c   1.000
_cell.angle_alpha   90.00
_cell.angle_beta   90.00
_cell.angle_gamma   90.00
#
_symmetry.space_group_name_H-M   'P 1'
#
loop_
_entity.id
_entity.type
_entity.pdbx_description
1 polymer ?
#
loop_
_entity_poly.entity_id
_entity_poly.type
_entity_poly.pdbx_seq_one_letter_code
_entity_poly.pdbx_strand_id
1 'polypeptide(L)'
;MMYNYSDDNEDESCEDDVSSSATNSNIDDSYVSSNDDDEEEDDSDDSDDDNSQWDEEDLIPYNLNDNEEDLIPYNLNDNEDDLRVTPTPRYLRECISYLRTSEDDKTAMERHEAALTSIPSIVQSNPIDLSDVAPMLAMEVLHKEDKFNMNDFMKKRRECMDILMVHEPILVFRRFVSELFGDNIALGTRMDILDVIGRASEELCGVNLLRKNREDNDLVRQLQDKNEPKVSGKRRLVNNNSSNNHLPIQANDADIYTTRALNLIDETQKTRRWGHGRNRSARAQQQRTVTNRFGPIAPLFFYPLLEGFMKSKDNVSIWGGANGSRLMSSFLVTLSTLAQSAGNHPGTNVLAADLFDLAWSFRDAEIAEVRVSVLVAFATSIAFLPLDFLLQKLYGADGDSFPGYLKKTAIGDSDRNCRELATAITKNVSTSLGGLGSDFGSLDMVERMS
;
A
#
# COMPACT_ATOMS: atom_id res chain seq x y z
N MET A 1 11.01 -21.90 71.24
CA MET A 1 12.31 -22.30 70.67
C MET A 1 12.35 -21.70 69.26
N MET A 2 12.81 -20.47 69.00
CA MET A 2 13.76 -19.55 69.65
C MET A 2 15.24 -19.83 69.34
N TYR A 3 15.75 -19.12 68.31
CA TYR A 3 17.14 -18.72 67.92
C TYR A 3 16.98 -17.94 66.58
N ASN A 4 17.09 -16.62 66.41
CA ASN A 4 17.52 -15.43 67.19
C ASN A 4 19.00 -14.99 67.01
N TYR A 5 19.20 -13.80 66.39
CA TYR A 5 20.45 -12.99 66.17
C TYR A 5 21.49 -13.52 65.16
N SER A 6 22.24 -12.70 64.39
CA SER A 6 22.33 -11.22 64.16
C SER A 6 22.36 -10.96 62.63
N ASP A 7 22.00 -9.82 62.02
CA ASP A 7 22.46 -8.41 62.16
C ASP A 7 23.96 -8.21 61.88
N ASP A 8 24.28 -7.40 60.86
CA ASP A 8 25.53 -6.64 60.66
C ASP A 8 25.37 -5.76 59.39
N ASN A 9 25.16 -4.45 59.58
CA ASN A 9 25.45 -3.42 58.59
C ASN A 9 26.85 -2.88 58.91
N GLU A 10 27.72 -2.70 57.91
CA GLU A 10 28.76 -1.68 57.97
C GLU A 10 28.87 -0.98 56.60
N ASP A 11 28.45 0.28 56.56
CA ASP A 11 28.97 1.26 55.63
C ASP A 11 30.44 1.54 56.01
N GLU A 12 31.34 1.70 55.04
CA GLU A 12 32.44 2.66 55.27
C GLU A 12 32.89 3.36 53.99
N SER A 13 33.10 4.65 54.14
CA SER A 13 33.47 5.63 53.12
C SER A 13 34.98 5.71 52.94
N CYS A 14 35.39 6.29 51.80
CA CYS A 14 36.66 7.02 51.74
C CYS A 14 36.51 8.25 50.84
N GLU A 15 36.08 9.35 51.44
CA GLU A 15 36.51 10.68 51.00
C GLU A 15 37.96 10.88 51.46
N ASP A 16 38.79 11.56 50.67
CA ASP A 16 39.54 12.71 51.19
C ASP A 16 40.18 13.52 50.05
N ASP A 17 40.08 14.84 50.24
CA ASP A 17 40.46 15.95 49.38
C ASP A 17 41.97 16.02 48.99
N VAL A 18 42.30 16.93 48.06
CA VAL A 18 43.01 18.21 48.37
C VAL A 18 43.09 19.14 47.14
N SER A 19 42.23 20.18 47.18
CA SER A 19 42.38 21.59 46.77
C SER A 19 43.09 22.07 45.47
N SER A 20 42.39 22.99 44.80
CA SER A 20 42.87 24.29 44.22
C SER A 20 43.87 24.27 43.05
N SER A 21 43.67 25.03 41.96
CA SER A 21 43.59 26.51 41.97
C SER A 21 43.00 27.08 40.66
N ALA A 22 42.68 28.37 40.65
CA ALA A 22 42.08 29.08 39.50
C ALA A 22 43.03 30.11 38.85
N THR A 23 43.05 30.16 37.52
CA THR A 23 43.47 31.25 36.59
C THR A 23 43.00 30.82 35.19
N ASN A 24 42.27 31.54 34.33
CA ASN A 24 42.10 32.97 34.04
C ASN A 24 43.30 33.71 33.40
N SER A 25 43.42 33.58 32.07
CA SER A 25 44.04 34.54 31.13
C SER A 25 43.79 34.00 29.70
N ASN A 26 43.01 34.64 28.84
CA ASN A 26 43.42 35.78 28.00
C ASN A 26 44.84 35.63 27.42
N ILE A 27 44.92 35.30 26.14
CA ILE A 27 46.01 35.77 25.26
C ILE A 27 45.32 36.43 24.07
N ASP A 28 45.46 37.75 24.05
CA ASP A 28 45.21 38.64 22.92
C ASP A 28 46.56 38.88 22.21
N ASP A 29 46.60 39.84 21.30
CA ASP A 29 47.77 40.32 20.52
C ASP A 29 48.19 39.46 19.32
N SER A 30 48.15 39.93 18.06
CA SER A 30 48.43 41.26 17.43
C SER A 30 49.91 41.47 17.04
N TYR A 31 50.16 41.54 15.72
CA TYR A 31 51.18 42.37 15.06
C TYR A 31 50.92 42.34 13.53
N VAL A 32 50.47 43.45 12.90
CA VAL A 32 51.29 44.46 12.17
C VAL A 32 51.96 43.84 10.94
N SER A 33 51.46 44.09 9.72
CA SER A 33 51.51 45.35 8.96
C SER A 33 52.92 45.69 8.47
N SER A 34 53.06 45.69 7.14
CA SER A 34 54.12 46.37 6.40
C SER A 34 53.46 46.94 5.14
N ASN A 35 53.14 48.23 5.18
CA ASN A 35 53.09 49.01 3.95
C ASN A 35 54.50 49.04 3.37
N ASP A 36 54.61 49.02 2.06
CA ASP A 36 55.56 49.90 1.37
C ASP A 36 54.76 50.56 0.24
N ASP A 37 54.94 51.87 0.13
CA ASP A 37 54.28 52.72 -0.85
C ASP A 37 54.96 52.57 -2.22
N ASP A 38 54.22 52.83 -3.29
CA ASP A 38 54.75 53.57 -4.45
C ASP A 38 53.56 54.23 -5.16
N GLU A 39 53.57 55.55 -5.16
CA GLU A 39 52.71 56.40 -5.99
C GLU A 39 53.15 56.24 -7.46
N GLU A 40 52.26 56.49 -8.42
CA GLU A 40 52.44 57.51 -9.46
C GLU A 40 51.08 57.78 -10.13
N GLU A 41 50.73 59.06 -10.23
CA GLU A 41 49.63 59.55 -11.05
C GLU A 41 50.08 59.61 -12.51
N ASP A 42 49.19 59.38 -13.48
CA ASP A 42 49.24 60.21 -14.70
C ASP A 42 47.86 60.29 -15.36
N ASP A 43 47.40 61.52 -15.57
CA ASP A 43 46.19 61.86 -16.32
C ASP A 43 46.53 61.92 -17.82
N SER A 44 45.76 61.25 -18.67
CA SER A 44 45.63 61.68 -20.07
C SER A 44 44.26 61.31 -20.66
N ASP A 45 43.36 62.28 -20.58
CA ASP A 45 42.17 62.40 -21.44
C ASP A 45 42.62 62.83 -22.85
N ASP A 46 42.29 62.06 -23.89
CA ASP A 46 41.99 62.62 -25.22
C ASP A 46 41.21 61.65 -26.12
N SER A 47 40.48 62.21 -27.08
CA SER A 47 39.40 61.56 -27.83
C SER A 47 39.76 61.14 -29.28
N ASP A 48 38.78 60.44 -29.87
CA ASP A 48 38.50 60.32 -31.32
C ASP A 48 39.26 59.32 -32.21
N ASP A 49 38.48 58.34 -32.67
CA ASP A 49 38.18 58.04 -34.09
C ASP A 49 39.32 57.68 -35.07
N ASP A 50 39.50 56.38 -35.36
CA ASP A 50 39.61 55.90 -36.75
C ASP A 50 39.21 54.41 -36.91
N ASN A 51 38.05 54.18 -37.52
CA ASN A 51 37.80 53.17 -38.57
C ASN A 51 38.52 51.78 -38.49
N SER A 52 37.91 50.80 -37.80
CA SER A 52 38.18 49.39 -38.06
C SER A 52 37.11 48.76 -38.96
N GLN A 53 37.45 48.73 -40.25
CA GLN A 53 36.90 47.91 -41.32
C GLN A 53 36.29 46.57 -40.83
N TRP A 54 34.96 46.44 -40.94
CA TRP A 54 34.24 45.19 -40.66
C TRP A 54 34.27 44.30 -41.91
N ASP A 55 34.65 43.03 -41.77
CA ASP A 55 34.82 42.11 -42.89
C ASP A 55 33.50 41.88 -43.65
N GLU A 56 33.53 42.21 -44.95
CA GLU A 56 32.37 42.27 -45.84
C GLU A 56 32.09 40.91 -46.50
N GLU A 57 31.89 39.85 -45.70
CA GLU A 57 31.68 38.49 -46.20
C GLU A 57 30.68 37.68 -45.36
N ASP A 58 29.43 38.17 -45.25
CA ASP A 58 28.20 37.34 -45.17
C ASP A 58 26.91 38.20 -45.23
N LEU A 59 26.83 39.11 -46.22
CA LEU A 59 25.58 39.82 -46.53
C LEU A 59 24.54 38.85 -47.13
N ILE A 60 23.76 38.21 -46.26
CA ILE A 60 22.52 37.53 -46.65
C ILE A 60 21.66 38.57 -47.39
N PRO A 61 21.25 38.33 -48.65
CA PRO A 61 20.48 39.32 -49.39
C PRO A 61 19.20 39.67 -48.64
N TYR A 62 19.01 40.96 -48.33
CA TYR A 62 17.75 41.46 -47.80
C TYR A 62 16.64 41.23 -48.83
N ASN A 63 15.97 40.10 -48.70
CA ASN A 63 14.77 39.81 -49.46
C ASN A 63 13.64 40.69 -48.91
N LEU A 64 13.51 41.89 -49.47
CA LEU A 64 12.35 42.78 -49.34
C LEU A 64 11.14 42.20 -50.10
N ASN A 65 10.81 40.94 -49.81
CA ASN A 65 9.47 40.42 -50.03
C ASN A 65 8.62 40.77 -48.81
N ASP A 66 7.36 41.10 -49.07
CA ASP A 66 6.33 41.18 -48.03
C ASP A 66 6.30 39.87 -47.25
N ASN A 67 6.85 39.88 -46.04
CA ASN A 67 6.47 38.91 -45.03
C ASN A 67 5.07 39.30 -44.55
N GLU A 68 4.07 38.99 -45.39
CA GLU A 68 2.80 38.50 -44.87
C GLU A 68 3.16 37.52 -43.76
N GLU A 69 2.68 37.73 -42.54
CA GLU A 69 2.90 36.79 -41.45
C GLU A 69 2.53 35.41 -41.97
N ASP A 70 3.50 34.48 -42.03
CA ASP A 70 3.25 33.10 -42.45
C ASP A 70 2.20 32.55 -41.48
N LEU A 71 0.93 32.64 -41.87
CA LEU A 71 -0.22 32.30 -41.06
C LEU A 71 -0.25 30.78 -40.94
N ILE A 72 0.55 30.28 -39.98
CA ILE A 72 0.63 28.88 -39.61
C ILE A 72 -0.82 28.43 -39.37
N PRO A 73 -1.37 27.53 -40.21
CA PRO A 73 -2.77 27.19 -40.11
C PRO A 73 -3.05 26.62 -38.71
N TYR A 74 -4.00 27.24 -37.99
CA TYR A 74 -4.39 26.81 -36.66
C TYR A 74 -4.60 25.29 -36.63
N ASN A 75 -3.83 24.61 -35.78
CA ASN A 75 -3.95 23.18 -35.62
C ASN A 75 -5.31 22.90 -34.96
N LEU A 76 -6.28 22.42 -35.73
CA LEU A 76 -7.62 22.10 -35.22
C LEU A 76 -7.66 20.94 -34.21
N ASN A 77 -6.51 20.27 -33.99
CA ASN A 77 -6.30 19.28 -32.93
C ASN A 77 -5.45 19.83 -31.76
N ASP A 78 -5.16 21.13 -31.73
CA ASP A 78 -4.60 21.77 -30.53
C ASP A 78 -5.62 21.68 -29.39
N ASN A 79 -5.13 21.48 -28.17
CA ASN A 79 -5.97 21.29 -26.99
C ASN A 79 -6.18 22.59 -26.18
N GLU A 80 -5.67 23.72 -26.68
CA GLU A 80 -5.79 25.05 -26.08
C GLU A 80 -5.29 25.09 -24.61
N ASP A 81 -4.31 24.24 -24.27
CA ASP A 81 -3.75 24.12 -22.91
C ASP A 81 -3.05 25.41 -22.43
N ASP A 82 -2.58 26.24 -23.37
CA ASP A 82 -1.99 27.55 -23.16
C ASP A 82 -3.03 28.67 -22.93
N LEU A 83 -4.26 28.50 -23.44
CA LEU A 83 -5.37 29.42 -23.20
C LEU A 83 -6.05 29.21 -21.83
N ARG A 84 -5.69 28.14 -21.10
CA ARG A 84 -6.21 27.88 -19.76
C ARG A 84 -5.69 28.90 -18.75
N VAL A 85 -6.58 29.41 -17.91
CA VAL A 85 -6.23 30.26 -16.74
C VAL A 85 -5.23 29.57 -15.82
N THR A 86 -5.33 28.24 -15.72
CA THR A 86 -4.40 27.37 -15.01
C THR A 86 -3.85 26.31 -15.98
N PRO A 87 -2.55 26.39 -16.37
CA PRO A 87 -1.92 25.40 -17.25
C PRO A 87 -1.92 23.99 -16.65
N THR A 88 -1.84 22.96 -17.51
CA THR A 88 -1.69 21.57 -17.09
C THR A 88 -0.25 21.32 -16.61
N PRO A 89 -0.02 21.01 -15.32
CA PRO A 89 1.35 20.87 -14.82
C PRO A 89 1.98 19.60 -15.39
N ARG A 90 3.27 19.68 -15.74
CA ARG A 90 4.00 18.60 -16.44
C ARG A 90 5.02 17.89 -15.55
N TYR A 91 5.38 18.49 -14.41
CA TYR A 91 6.40 17.98 -13.50
C TYR A 91 5.84 17.75 -12.09
N LEU A 92 6.31 16.72 -11.39
CA LEU A 92 5.82 16.38 -10.05
C LEU A 92 6.02 17.53 -9.03
N ARG A 93 7.10 18.30 -9.18
CA ARG A 93 7.39 19.48 -8.34
C ARG A 93 6.40 20.63 -8.57
N GLU A 94 5.89 20.74 -9.79
CA GLU A 94 4.84 21.69 -10.17
C GLU A 94 3.49 21.24 -9.59
N CYS A 95 3.18 19.94 -9.59
CA CYS A 95 2.01 19.42 -8.88
C CYS A 95 2.06 19.76 -7.38
N ILE A 96 3.23 19.72 -6.73
CA ILE A 96 3.38 20.14 -5.32
C ILE A 96 3.14 21.65 -5.16
N SER A 97 3.71 22.52 -6.02
CA SER A 97 3.48 23.96 -5.90
C SER A 97 2.01 24.32 -6.14
N TYR A 98 1.35 23.64 -7.08
CA TYR A 98 -0.09 23.77 -7.34
C TYR A 98 -0.90 23.35 -6.11
N LEU A 99 -0.67 22.16 -5.55
CA LEU A 99 -1.34 21.69 -4.32
C LEU A 99 -1.12 22.61 -3.11
N ARG A 100 0.00 23.33 -3.04
CA ARG A 100 0.32 24.32 -2.00
C ARG A 100 -0.19 25.73 -2.28
N THR A 101 -0.90 25.97 -3.37
CA THR A 101 -1.53 27.28 -3.65
C THR A 101 -2.49 27.63 -2.51
N SER A 102 -2.33 28.83 -1.93
CA SER A 102 -3.16 29.33 -0.83
C SER A 102 -4.64 29.36 -1.21
N GLU A 103 -5.52 29.10 -0.23
CA GLU A 103 -6.97 29.05 -0.42
C GLU A 103 -7.58 30.40 -0.82
N ASP A 104 -6.89 31.51 -0.54
CA ASP A 104 -7.30 32.87 -0.94
C ASP A 104 -7.02 33.20 -2.42
N ASP A 105 -6.22 32.39 -3.12
CA ASP A 105 -5.96 32.59 -4.55
C ASP A 105 -7.18 32.19 -5.38
N LYS A 106 -7.62 33.08 -6.27
CA LYS A 106 -8.75 32.85 -7.20
C LYS A 106 -8.58 31.59 -8.06
N THR A 107 -7.34 31.17 -8.29
CA THR A 107 -6.96 30.00 -9.10
C THR A 107 -6.62 28.76 -8.27
N ALA A 108 -6.77 28.81 -6.94
CA ALA A 108 -6.44 27.69 -6.05
C ALA A 108 -7.21 26.40 -6.37
N MET A 109 -8.53 26.51 -6.59
CA MET A 109 -9.38 25.38 -6.98
C MET A 109 -8.87 24.71 -8.26
N GLU A 110 -8.66 25.51 -9.32
CA GLU A 110 -8.19 25.02 -10.62
C GLU A 110 -6.80 24.38 -10.51
N ARG A 111 -5.87 24.98 -9.76
CA ARG A 111 -4.53 24.40 -9.53
C ARG A 111 -4.59 23.09 -8.77
N HIS A 112 -5.41 23.00 -7.71
CA HIS A 112 -5.57 21.76 -6.95
C HIS A 112 -6.21 20.67 -7.83
N GLU A 113 -7.19 21.01 -8.67
CA GLU A 113 -7.81 20.05 -9.61
C GLU A 113 -6.85 19.61 -10.72
N ALA A 114 -6.12 20.55 -11.34
CA ALA A 114 -5.15 20.27 -12.38
C ALA A 114 -4.04 19.34 -11.88
N ALA A 115 -3.52 19.58 -10.67
CA ALA A 115 -2.52 18.72 -10.03
C ALA A 115 -3.07 17.31 -9.75
N LEU A 116 -4.24 17.19 -9.09
CA LEU A 116 -4.83 15.88 -8.78
C LEU A 116 -5.23 15.08 -10.03
N THR A 117 -5.47 15.75 -11.16
CA THR A 117 -5.79 15.10 -12.44
C THR A 117 -4.54 14.70 -13.22
N SER A 118 -3.42 15.40 -13.05
CA SER A 118 -2.17 15.14 -13.79
C SER A 118 -1.20 14.18 -13.09
N ILE A 119 -1.18 14.14 -11.75
CA ILE A 119 -0.30 13.24 -10.98
C ILE A 119 -0.37 11.78 -11.48
N PRO A 120 -1.56 11.18 -11.73
CA PRO A 120 -1.69 9.84 -12.29
C PRO A 120 -0.86 9.59 -13.56
N SER A 121 -0.95 10.47 -14.56
CA SER A 121 -0.28 10.28 -15.86
C SER A 121 1.21 10.60 -15.78
N ILE A 122 1.60 11.62 -15.01
CA ILE A 122 3.02 11.96 -14.81
C ILE A 122 3.74 10.81 -14.10
N VAL A 123 3.19 10.27 -13.01
CA VAL A 123 3.82 9.16 -12.27
C VAL A 123 3.89 7.89 -13.12
N GLN A 124 2.84 7.61 -13.92
CA GLN A 124 2.85 6.49 -14.87
C GLN A 124 3.94 6.60 -15.95
N SER A 125 4.34 7.82 -16.33
CA SER A 125 5.47 8.03 -17.25
C SER A 125 6.85 7.68 -16.65
N ASN A 126 6.91 7.47 -15.33
CA ASN A 126 8.11 7.10 -14.56
C ASN A 126 9.29 8.09 -14.74
N PRO A 127 9.13 9.36 -14.33
CA PRO A 127 10.16 10.39 -14.47
C PRO A 127 11.39 10.12 -13.58
N ILE A 128 12.54 10.67 -13.96
CA ILE A 128 13.83 10.45 -13.26
C ILE A 128 13.80 10.90 -11.79
N ASP A 129 13.11 11.99 -11.46
CA ASP A 129 13.03 12.52 -10.10
C ASP A 129 11.87 11.94 -9.26
N LEU A 130 11.22 10.87 -9.74
CA LEU A 130 10.07 10.26 -9.08
C LEU A 130 10.40 9.81 -7.64
N SER A 131 11.52 9.13 -7.43
CA SER A 131 11.92 8.61 -6.11
C SER A 131 12.21 9.71 -5.08
N ASP A 132 12.69 10.88 -5.53
CA ASP A 132 12.94 12.05 -4.67
C ASP A 132 11.64 12.79 -4.30
N VAL A 133 10.69 12.87 -5.24
CA VAL A 133 9.50 13.73 -5.11
C VAL A 133 8.28 12.96 -4.60
N ALA A 134 8.10 11.70 -4.99
CA ALA A 134 6.96 10.87 -4.59
C ALA A 134 6.72 10.80 -3.07
N PRO A 135 7.75 10.68 -2.20
CA PRO A 135 7.54 10.61 -0.75
C PRO A 135 6.98 11.92 -0.16
N MET A 136 7.32 13.07 -0.74
CA MET A 136 6.75 14.37 -0.34
C MET A 136 5.35 14.54 -0.90
N LEU A 137 5.18 14.26 -2.20
CA LEU A 137 3.90 14.38 -2.90
C LEU A 137 2.82 13.47 -2.30
N ALA A 138 3.17 12.24 -1.90
CA ALA A 138 2.24 11.31 -1.27
C ALA A 138 1.71 11.83 0.07
N MET A 139 2.54 12.50 0.89
CA MET A 139 2.08 13.15 2.12
C MET A 139 1.18 14.36 1.82
N GLU A 140 1.58 15.20 0.86
CA GLU A 140 0.79 16.37 0.43
C GLU A 140 -0.61 15.97 -0.07
N VAL A 141 -0.70 14.86 -0.81
CA VAL A 141 -1.97 14.30 -1.29
C VAL A 141 -2.77 13.64 -0.15
N LEU A 142 -2.12 12.88 0.74
CA LEU A 142 -2.76 12.20 1.87
C LEU A 142 -3.45 13.18 2.83
N HIS A 143 -2.79 14.29 3.16
CA HIS A 143 -3.32 15.33 4.03
C HIS A 143 -4.22 16.34 3.30
N LYS A 144 -4.51 16.14 2.01
CA LYS A 144 -5.32 17.08 1.22
C LYS A 144 -6.81 16.95 1.57
N GLU A 145 -7.39 18.06 2.02
CA GLU A 145 -8.82 18.24 2.30
C GLU A 145 -9.56 18.87 1.12
N ASP A 146 -10.85 18.52 0.96
CA ASP A 146 -11.72 19.09 -0.07
C ASP A 146 -12.42 20.36 0.42
N LYS A 147 -11.68 21.47 0.43
CA LYS A 147 -12.22 22.77 0.87
C LYS A 147 -13.04 23.50 -0.21
N PHE A 148 -12.91 23.09 -1.47
CA PHE A 148 -13.63 23.69 -2.59
C PHE A 148 -14.85 22.88 -3.05
N ASN A 149 -15.11 21.72 -2.44
CA ASN A 149 -16.14 20.75 -2.86
C ASN A 149 -15.96 20.37 -4.35
N MET A 150 -14.74 19.92 -4.67
CA MET A 150 -14.29 19.60 -6.02
C MET A 150 -14.89 18.27 -6.50
N ASN A 151 -15.34 18.27 -7.77
CA ASN A 151 -15.93 17.07 -8.39
C ASN A 151 -14.96 15.88 -8.33
N ASP A 152 -15.46 14.73 -7.86
CA ASP A 152 -14.69 13.48 -7.71
C ASP A 152 -13.40 13.61 -6.86
N PHE A 153 -13.26 14.61 -5.99
CA PHE A 153 -12.04 14.84 -5.20
C PHE A 153 -11.53 13.58 -4.48
N MET A 154 -12.41 12.90 -3.74
CA MET A 154 -12.06 11.69 -2.98
C MET A 154 -11.56 10.55 -3.87
N LYS A 155 -12.03 10.49 -5.13
CA LYS A 155 -11.61 9.51 -6.14
C LYS A 155 -10.25 9.91 -6.74
N LYS A 156 -10.08 11.17 -7.13
CA LYS A 156 -8.81 11.71 -7.66
C LYS A 156 -7.68 11.61 -6.63
N ARG A 157 -7.93 11.99 -5.36
CA ARG A 157 -6.96 11.85 -4.24
C ARG A 157 -6.55 10.40 -4.05
N ARG A 158 -7.51 9.48 -4.04
CA ARG A 158 -7.28 8.03 -3.92
C ARG A 158 -6.42 7.50 -5.07
N GLU A 159 -6.79 7.81 -6.31
CA GLU A 159 -6.05 7.40 -7.51
C GLU A 159 -4.61 7.91 -7.52
N CYS A 160 -4.37 9.16 -7.08
CA CYS A 160 -3.02 9.69 -6.87
C CYS A 160 -2.22 8.87 -5.86
N MET A 161 -2.79 8.60 -4.67
CA MET A 161 -2.12 7.81 -3.63
C MET A 161 -1.79 6.40 -4.11
N ASP A 162 -2.72 5.74 -4.80
CA ASP A 162 -2.54 4.38 -5.33
C ASP A 162 -1.40 4.32 -6.34
N ILE A 163 -1.36 5.25 -7.30
CA ILE A 163 -0.36 5.26 -8.37
C ILE A 163 1.03 5.59 -7.83
N LEU A 164 1.14 6.55 -6.90
CA LEU A 164 2.39 6.82 -6.17
C LEU A 164 2.87 5.58 -5.42
N MET A 165 1.97 4.85 -4.76
CA MET A 165 2.28 3.64 -4.00
C MET A 165 2.63 2.42 -4.89
N VAL A 166 2.11 2.35 -6.11
CA VAL A 166 2.41 1.27 -7.06
C VAL A 166 3.72 1.52 -7.81
N HIS A 167 4.08 2.78 -8.08
CA HIS A 167 5.32 3.13 -8.78
C HIS A 167 6.52 3.31 -7.85
N GLU A 168 6.36 3.91 -6.65
CA GLU A 168 7.42 4.05 -5.63
C GLU A 168 7.05 3.35 -4.30
N PRO A 169 6.83 2.02 -4.31
CA PRO A 169 6.27 1.29 -3.19
C PRO A 169 7.07 1.44 -1.90
N ILE A 170 8.40 1.38 -1.95
CA ILE A 170 9.23 1.30 -0.73
C ILE A 170 9.31 2.66 -0.01
N LEU A 171 9.52 3.75 -0.77
CA LEU A 171 9.73 5.07 -0.19
C LEU A 171 8.42 5.71 0.28
N VAL A 172 7.34 5.54 -0.48
CA VAL A 172 5.99 6.02 -0.08
C VAL A 172 5.49 5.23 1.12
N PHE A 173 5.60 3.88 1.11
CA PHE A 173 5.25 3.04 2.26
C PHE A 173 5.95 3.48 3.55
N ARG A 174 7.25 3.76 3.50
CA ARG A 174 8.02 4.21 4.67
C ARG A 174 7.47 5.51 5.27
N ARG A 175 7.01 6.45 4.45
CA ARG A 175 6.36 7.68 4.94
C ARG A 175 5.00 7.38 5.56
N PHE A 176 4.18 6.57 4.88
CA PHE A 176 2.86 6.16 5.36
C PHE A 176 2.91 5.36 6.67
N VAL A 177 3.90 4.48 6.88
CA VAL A 177 4.08 3.79 8.17
C VAL A 177 4.43 4.77 9.30
N SER A 178 5.31 5.75 9.03
CA SER A 178 5.64 6.78 10.01
C SER A 178 4.43 7.63 10.40
N GLU A 179 3.53 7.91 9.46
CA GLU A 179 2.28 8.62 9.69
C GLU A 179 1.24 7.75 10.43
N LEU A 180 1.09 6.48 10.00
CA LEU A 180 0.11 5.51 10.52
C LEU A 180 0.27 5.26 12.03
N PHE A 181 1.49 5.31 12.55
CA PHE A 181 1.79 5.15 13.98
C PHE A 181 2.19 6.47 14.67
N GLY A 182 2.13 7.60 13.97
CA GLY A 182 2.40 8.92 14.55
C GLY A 182 1.35 9.35 15.57
N ASP A 183 1.71 10.29 16.44
CA ASP A 183 0.78 10.91 17.39
C ASP A 183 -0.13 11.94 16.70
N ASN A 184 -1.29 12.21 17.29
CA ASN A 184 -2.29 13.19 16.82
C ASN A 184 -2.89 12.96 15.41
N ILE A 185 -2.57 11.86 14.73
CA ILE A 185 -3.13 11.55 13.41
C ILE A 185 -4.55 10.99 13.53
N ALA A 186 -5.49 11.58 12.76
CA ALA A 186 -6.90 11.22 12.75
C ALA A 186 -7.14 9.78 12.23
N LEU A 187 -8.19 9.13 12.75
CA LEU A 187 -8.55 7.76 12.34
C LEU A 187 -8.74 7.64 10.82
N GLY A 188 -9.40 8.62 10.18
CA GLY A 188 -9.64 8.60 8.73
C GLY A 188 -8.34 8.46 7.92
N THR A 189 -7.31 9.26 8.25
CA THR A 189 -5.98 9.19 7.62
C THR A 189 -5.32 7.83 7.82
N ARG A 190 -5.44 7.24 9.02
CA ARG A 190 -4.89 5.89 9.30
C ARG A 190 -5.59 4.80 8.48
N MET A 191 -6.92 4.89 8.33
CA MET A 191 -7.70 3.94 7.52
C MET A 191 -7.39 4.12 6.03
N ASP A 192 -7.28 5.36 5.54
CA ASP A 192 -6.88 5.66 4.14
C ASP A 192 -5.48 5.08 3.83
N ILE A 193 -4.50 5.23 4.73
CA ILE A 193 -3.17 4.62 4.60
C ILE A 193 -3.29 3.09 4.46
N LEU A 194 -4.01 2.42 5.37
CA LEU A 194 -4.14 0.96 5.38
C LEU A 194 -4.85 0.43 4.13
N ASP A 195 -5.82 1.16 3.61
CA ASP A 195 -6.54 0.84 2.38
C ASP A 195 -5.66 1.05 1.12
N VAL A 196 -4.92 2.16 1.02
CA VAL A 196 -3.95 2.38 -0.08
C VAL A 196 -2.86 1.28 -0.07
N ILE A 197 -2.33 0.91 1.09
CA ILE A 197 -1.35 -0.18 1.22
C ILE A 197 -1.92 -1.51 0.71
N GLY A 198 -3.15 -1.85 1.11
CA GLY A 198 -3.83 -3.07 0.66
C GLY A 198 -4.03 -3.08 -0.86
N ARG A 199 -4.62 -2.02 -1.41
CA ARG A 199 -4.93 -1.93 -2.84
C ARG A 199 -3.68 -1.86 -3.74
N ALA A 200 -2.62 -1.19 -3.29
CA ALA A 200 -1.33 -1.22 -3.97
C ALA A 200 -0.71 -2.62 -4.00
N SER A 201 -0.83 -3.41 -2.92
CA SER A 201 -0.34 -4.80 -2.90
C SER A 201 -1.10 -5.73 -3.86
N GLU A 202 -2.42 -5.55 -4.00
CA GLU A 202 -3.26 -6.29 -4.96
C GLU A 202 -2.87 -5.99 -6.42
N GLU A 203 -2.57 -4.71 -6.71
CA GLU A 203 -2.13 -4.25 -8.03
C GLU A 203 -0.71 -4.74 -8.36
N LEU A 204 0.22 -4.67 -7.39
CA LEU A 204 1.58 -5.20 -7.53
C LEU A 204 1.62 -6.73 -7.64
N CYS A 205 0.67 -7.44 -7.01
CA CYS A 205 0.46 -8.88 -7.23
C CYS A 205 -0.13 -9.18 -8.62
N GLY A 206 -0.79 -8.21 -9.26
CA GLY A 206 -1.37 -8.36 -10.60
C GLY A 206 -2.72 -9.08 -10.63
N VAL A 207 -3.42 -9.17 -9.49
CA VAL A 207 -4.75 -9.83 -9.39
C VAL A 207 -5.78 -9.10 -10.26
N ASN A 208 -5.75 -7.77 -10.26
CA ASN A 208 -6.63 -6.95 -11.11
C ASN A 208 -6.35 -7.18 -12.61
N LEU A 209 -5.08 -7.26 -13.01
CA LEU A 209 -4.69 -7.57 -14.38
C LEU A 209 -5.16 -8.98 -14.79
N LEU A 210 -5.07 -9.98 -13.89
CA LEU A 210 -5.62 -11.32 -14.13
C LEU A 210 -7.15 -11.30 -14.25
N ARG A 211 -7.87 -10.51 -13.45
CA ARG A 211 -9.33 -10.34 -13.54
C ARG A 211 -9.73 -9.73 -14.89
N LYS A 212 -9.14 -8.59 -15.25
CA LYS A 212 -9.38 -7.89 -16.53
C LYS A 212 -9.12 -8.82 -17.73
N ASN A 213 -8.00 -9.55 -17.71
CA ASN A 213 -7.69 -10.56 -18.73
C ASN A 213 -8.75 -11.67 -18.83
N ARG A 214 -9.42 -12.07 -17.73
CA ARG A 214 -10.52 -13.06 -17.79
C ARG A 214 -11.78 -12.44 -18.41
N GLU A 215 -12.13 -11.23 -17.99
CA GLU A 215 -13.28 -10.46 -18.51
C GLU A 215 -13.15 -10.23 -20.03
N ASP A 216 -11.99 -9.74 -20.49
CA ASP A 216 -11.69 -9.55 -21.92
C ASP A 216 -11.86 -10.85 -22.73
N ASN A 217 -11.37 -11.97 -22.20
CA ASN A 217 -11.51 -13.30 -22.84
C ASN A 217 -12.96 -13.78 -22.90
N ASP A 218 -13.76 -13.55 -21.85
CA ASP A 218 -15.16 -13.95 -21.82
C ASP A 218 -16.05 -13.04 -22.69
N LEU A 219 -15.70 -11.76 -22.84
CA LEU A 219 -16.30 -10.86 -23.83
C LEU A 219 -16.00 -11.33 -25.27
N VAL A 220 -14.74 -11.67 -25.58
CA VAL A 220 -14.35 -12.22 -26.89
C VAL A 220 -15.13 -13.50 -27.22
N ARG A 221 -15.29 -14.42 -26.25
CA ARG A 221 -16.12 -15.62 -26.41
C ARG A 221 -17.59 -15.30 -26.68
N GLN A 222 -18.18 -14.36 -25.95
CA GLN A 222 -19.58 -13.94 -26.17
C GLN A 222 -19.79 -13.30 -27.54
N LEU A 223 -18.78 -12.63 -28.10
CA LEU A 223 -18.82 -12.10 -29.48
C LEU A 223 -18.68 -13.22 -30.52
N GLN A 224 -17.86 -14.24 -30.27
CA GLN A 224 -17.74 -15.42 -31.14
C GLN A 224 -19.03 -16.25 -31.14
N ASP A 225 -19.60 -16.57 -29.97
CA ASP A 225 -20.86 -17.32 -29.79
C ASP A 225 -22.11 -16.62 -30.41
N LYS A 226 -22.03 -15.32 -30.70
CA LYS A 226 -23.07 -14.56 -31.41
C LYS A 226 -22.96 -14.66 -32.93
N ASN A 227 -21.77 -14.94 -33.46
CA ASN A 227 -21.49 -14.93 -34.89
C ASN A 227 -21.56 -16.33 -35.54
N GLU A 228 -21.61 -17.41 -34.76
CA GLU A 228 -21.86 -18.76 -35.28
C GLU A 228 -23.36 -19.09 -35.41
N PRO A 229 -23.82 -19.63 -36.56
CA PRO A 229 -25.21 -20.07 -36.71
C PRO A 229 -25.47 -21.30 -35.85
N LYS A 230 -26.32 -21.16 -34.83
CA LYS A 230 -26.68 -22.24 -33.89
C LYS A 230 -27.44 -23.39 -34.57
N VAL A 231 -26.71 -24.35 -35.13
CA VAL A 231 -27.29 -25.59 -35.65
C VAL A 231 -27.88 -26.41 -34.48
N SER A 232 -29.19 -26.62 -34.52
CA SER A 232 -29.94 -27.28 -33.45
C SER A 232 -29.53 -28.74 -33.27
N GLY A 233 -28.98 -29.08 -32.09
CA GLY A 233 -28.36 -30.38 -31.82
C GLY A 233 -28.60 -30.90 -30.40
N LYS A 234 -29.86 -31.24 -30.08
CA LYS A 234 -30.35 -31.85 -28.83
C LYS A 234 -30.35 -30.92 -27.59
N ARG A 235 -31.42 -31.05 -26.80
CA ARG A 235 -31.71 -30.25 -25.58
C ARG A 235 -30.56 -30.33 -24.57
N ARG A 236 -29.76 -29.27 -24.50
CA ARG A 236 -28.89 -29.00 -23.34
C ARG A 236 -29.74 -28.26 -22.30
N LEU A 237 -29.93 -28.86 -21.13
CA LEU A 237 -30.51 -28.15 -19.98
C LEU A 237 -29.50 -27.10 -19.53
N VAL A 238 -29.70 -25.85 -19.95
CA VAL A 238 -28.93 -24.72 -19.43
C VAL A 238 -29.49 -24.42 -18.05
N ASN A 239 -28.69 -24.67 -17.01
CA ASN A 239 -29.02 -24.23 -15.67
C ASN A 239 -28.80 -22.71 -15.59
N ASN A 240 -29.86 -21.93 -15.82
CA ASN A 240 -29.86 -20.48 -15.77
C ASN A 240 -29.72 -19.96 -14.32
N ASN A 241 -28.54 -20.15 -13.73
CA ASN A 241 -28.12 -19.47 -12.50
C ASN A 241 -27.10 -18.34 -12.79
N SER A 242 -26.97 -17.92 -14.05
CA SER A 242 -26.26 -16.69 -14.42
C SER A 242 -27.14 -15.45 -14.20
N SER A 243 -27.57 -15.27 -12.94
CA SER A 243 -28.25 -14.07 -12.44
C SER A 243 -27.81 -13.82 -11.00
N ASN A 244 -26.53 -13.49 -10.83
CA ASN A 244 -26.01 -12.79 -9.65
C ASN A 244 -24.84 -11.86 -10.03
N ASN A 245 -24.91 -11.25 -11.22
CA ASN A 245 -24.21 -9.99 -11.49
C ASN A 245 -25.00 -8.82 -10.88
N HIS A 246 -25.28 -8.91 -9.58
CA HIS A 246 -25.52 -7.70 -8.80
C HIS A 246 -24.14 -7.14 -8.47
N LEU A 247 -23.86 -5.91 -8.92
CA LEU A 247 -22.89 -5.10 -8.19
C LEU A 247 -23.37 -5.06 -6.73
N PRO A 248 -22.48 -5.25 -5.73
CA PRO A 248 -22.90 -5.22 -4.33
C PRO A 248 -23.60 -3.90 -4.03
N ILE A 249 -24.89 -3.97 -3.73
CA ILE A 249 -25.66 -2.83 -3.23
C ILE A 249 -25.10 -2.52 -1.85
N GLN A 250 -24.21 -1.52 -1.78
CA GLN A 250 -23.59 -1.01 -0.55
C GLN A 250 -23.27 -2.14 0.46
N ALA A 251 -22.49 -3.12 0.02
CA ALA A 251 -21.93 -4.09 0.96
C ALA A 251 -21.01 -3.34 1.92
N ASN A 252 -21.20 -3.53 3.22
CA ASN A 252 -20.29 -2.97 4.21
C ASN A 252 -18.89 -3.57 4.00
N ASP A 253 -17.82 -2.83 4.33
CA ASP A 253 -16.45 -3.30 4.09
C ASP A 253 -16.18 -4.67 4.74
N ALA A 254 -16.76 -4.92 5.92
CA ALA A 254 -16.74 -6.21 6.59
C ALA A 254 -17.27 -7.37 5.71
N ASP A 255 -18.35 -7.16 4.95
CA ASP A 255 -18.95 -8.17 4.06
C ASP A 255 -18.08 -8.43 2.81
N ILE A 256 -17.28 -7.44 2.39
CA ILE A 256 -16.32 -7.59 1.28
C ILE A 256 -15.17 -8.51 1.71
N TYR A 257 -14.58 -8.27 2.89
CA TYR A 257 -13.46 -9.07 3.40
C TYR A 257 -13.89 -10.50 3.77
N THR A 258 -15.07 -10.69 4.35
CA THR A 258 -15.61 -12.03 4.64
C THR A 258 -15.86 -12.81 3.34
N THR A 259 -16.46 -12.18 2.32
CA THR A 259 -16.68 -12.80 1.00
C THR A 259 -15.35 -13.21 0.35
N ARG A 260 -14.31 -12.37 0.43
CA ARG A 260 -12.96 -12.70 -0.08
C ARG A 260 -12.33 -13.89 0.65
N ALA A 261 -12.43 -13.93 1.99
CA ALA A 261 -11.93 -15.05 2.79
C ALA A 261 -12.68 -16.36 2.50
N LEU A 262 -14.01 -16.32 2.36
CA LEU A 262 -14.83 -17.47 1.97
C LEU A 262 -14.46 -17.99 0.57
N ASN A 263 -14.21 -17.10 -0.39
CA ASN A 263 -13.74 -17.48 -1.72
C ASN A 263 -12.36 -18.15 -1.69
N LEU A 264 -11.41 -17.64 -0.89
CA LEU A 264 -10.09 -18.26 -0.71
C LEU A 264 -10.20 -19.67 -0.10
N ILE A 265 -11.07 -19.83 0.91
CA ILE A 265 -11.40 -21.13 1.51
C ILE A 265 -11.95 -22.11 0.46
N ASP A 266 -12.82 -21.66 -0.45
CA ASP A 266 -13.42 -22.49 -1.51
C ASP A 266 -12.42 -22.79 -2.65
N GLU A 267 -11.51 -21.86 -2.98
CA GLU A 267 -10.43 -22.09 -3.96
C GLU A 267 -9.44 -23.15 -3.48
N THR A 268 -9.00 -23.11 -2.23
CA THR A 268 -8.07 -24.13 -1.66
C THR A 268 -8.65 -25.54 -1.71
N GLN A 269 -9.98 -25.70 -1.60
CA GLN A 269 -10.66 -27.00 -1.73
C GLN A 269 -10.71 -27.55 -3.17
N LYS A 270 -10.59 -26.70 -4.20
CA LYS A 270 -10.77 -27.08 -5.61
C LYS A 270 -9.51 -27.53 -6.33
N THR A 271 -8.32 -27.29 -5.78
CA THR A 271 -7.05 -27.40 -6.53
C THR A 271 -6.51 -28.83 -6.71
N ARG A 272 -7.07 -29.85 -6.05
CA ARG A 272 -6.63 -31.26 -6.19
C ARG A 272 -7.41 -32.08 -7.24
N ARG A 273 -7.39 -31.66 -8.52
CA ARG A 273 -7.81 -32.51 -9.66
C ARG A 273 -6.87 -32.41 -10.86
N TRP A 274 -5.80 -33.21 -10.84
CA TRP A 274 -4.86 -33.39 -11.95
C TRP A 274 -5.47 -34.23 -13.11
N GLY A 275 -6.52 -33.72 -13.74
CA GLY A 275 -7.13 -34.36 -14.92
C GLY A 275 -6.26 -34.19 -16.17
N HIS A 276 -5.81 -35.29 -16.78
CA HIS A 276 -5.02 -35.29 -18.01
C HIS A 276 -5.91 -35.06 -19.26
N GLY A 277 -6.53 -33.88 -19.34
CA GLY A 277 -7.42 -33.51 -20.44
C GLY A 277 -6.66 -33.11 -21.72
N ARG A 278 -6.99 -33.75 -22.85
CA ARG A 278 -6.41 -33.51 -24.19
C ARG A 278 -6.50 -32.06 -24.71
N ASN A 279 -7.27 -31.18 -24.05
CA ASN A 279 -7.46 -29.77 -24.45
C ASN A 279 -6.64 -28.76 -23.60
N ARG A 280 -5.63 -29.20 -22.82
CA ARG A 280 -4.79 -28.29 -22.03
C ARG A 280 -4.07 -27.24 -22.89
N SER A 281 -3.58 -27.58 -24.07
CA SER A 281 -2.84 -26.64 -24.95
C SER A 281 -3.66 -25.40 -25.31
N ALA A 282 -4.85 -25.59 -25.88
CA ALA A 282 -5.72 -24.49 -26.28
C ALA A 282 -6.22 -23.63 -25.10
N ARG A 283 -6.45 -24.23 -23.92
CA ARG A 283 -6.87 -23.49 -22.72
C ARG A 283 -5.71 -22.79 -22.01
N ALA A 284 -4.52 -23.38 -21.99
CA ALA A 284 -3.32 -22.77 -21.42
C ALA A 284 -2.81 -21.60 -22.28
N GLN A 285 -2.90 -21.69 -23.61
CA GLN A 285 -2.60 -20.58 -24.52
C GLN A 285 -3.50 -19.33 -24.31
N GLN A 286 -4.68 -19.49 -23.70
CA GLN A 286 -5.57 -18.37 -23.34
C GLN A 286 -5.34 -17.83 -21.92
N GLN A 287 -4.66 -18.56 -21.04
CA GLN A 287 -4.40 -18.12 -19.67
C GLN A 287 -3.10 -17.32 -19.60
N ARG A 288 -3.22 -16.00 -19.83
CA ARG A 288 -2.16 -15.03 -19.54
C ARG A 288 -1.70 -15.19 -18.09
N THR A 289 -0.43 -15.51 -17.89
CA THR A 289 0.22 -15.43 -16.58
C THR A 289 0.61 -13.98 -16.30
N VAL A 290 0.59 -13.59 -15.03
CA VAL A 290 1.05 -12.28 -14.56
C VAL A 290 2.12 -12.51 -13.50
N THR A 291 3.21 -11.74 -13.56
CA THR A 291 4.28 -11.80 -12.58
C THR A 291 3.86 -11.09 -11.30
N ASN A 292 3.90 -11.79 -10.17
CA ASN A 292 3.68 -11.17 -8.88
C ASN A 292 4.91 -10.33 -8.50
N ARG A 293 4.79 -9.00 -8.62
CA ARG A 293 5.85 -8.04 -8.24
C ARG A 293 5.85 -7.77 -6.73
N PHE A 294 4.74 -8.02 -6.04
CA PHE A 294 4.61 -7.81 -4.60
C PHE A 294 5.31 -8.89 -3.78
N GLY A 295 5.22 -10.17 -4.16
CA GLY A 295 5.77 -11.31 -3.40
C GLY A 295 7.20 -11.10 -2.84
N PRO A 296 8.19 -10.70 -3.66
CA PRO A 296 9.56 -10.45 -3.20
C PRO A 296 9.71 -9.28 -2.21
N ILE A 297 8.81 -8.29 -2.24
CA ILE A 297 8.85 -7.11 -1.36
C ILE A 297 7.86 -7.19 -0.19
N ALA A 298 7.00 -8.22 -0.14
CA ALA A 298 5.99 -8.39 0.90
C ALA A 298 6.53 -8.34 2.35
N PRO A 299 7.72 -8.91 2.68
CA PRO A 299 8.30 -8.75 4.02
C PRO A 299 8.64 -7.30 4.37
N LEU A 300 9.02 -6.47 3.38
CA LEU A 300 9.31 -5.04 3.56
C LEU A 300 8.04 -4.21 3.85
N PHE A 301 6.86 -4.79 3.65
CA PHE A 301 5.57 -4.19 3.99
C PHE A 301 5.02 -4.77 5.30
N PHE A 302 5.03 -6.09 5.43
CA PHE A 302 4.43 -6.78 6.56
C PHE A 302 5.14 -6.49 7.89
N TYR A 303 6.48 -6.59 7.92
CA TYR A 303 7.22 -6.45 9.18
C TYR A 303 7.31 -5.02 9.72
N PRO A 304 7.47 -3.94 8.93
CA PRO A 304 7.41 -2.58 9.47
C PRO A 304 6.03 -2.19 10.01
N LEU A 305 4.95 -2.73 9.44
CA LEU A 305 3.60 -2.60 10.02
C LEU A 305 3.52 -3.33 11.38
N LEU A 306 4.00 -4.57 11.45
CA LEU A 306 4.02 -5.34 12.69
C LEU A 306 4.92 -4.70 13.77
N GLU A 307 6.08 -4.18 13.40
CA GLU A 307 7.01 -3.46 14.28
C GLU A 307 6.36 -2.18 14.82
N GLY A 308 5.73 -1.39 13.95
CA GLY A 308 5.01 -0.17 14.35
C GLY A 308 3.83 -0.46 15.29
N PHE A 309 3.08 -1.53 15.04
CA PHE A 309 2.08 -2.03 16.00
C PHE A 309 2.74 -2.44 17.33
N MET A 310 3.79 -3.27 17.32
CA MET A 310 4.42 -3.76 18.55
C MET A 310 5.03 -2.65 19.41
N LYS A 311 5.51 -1.55 18.80
CA LYS A 311 5.98 -0.34 19.50
C LYS A 311 4.83 0.54 20.02
N SER A 312 3.67 0.53 19.37
CA SER A 312 2.54 1.41 19.68
C SER A 312 1.38 0.73 20.40
N LYS A 313 1.40 -0.60 20.59
CA LYS A 313 0.28 -1.41 21.11
C LYS A 313 -0.32 -0.89 22.43
N ASP A 314 0.51 -0.30 23.29
CA ASP A 314 0.12 0.23 24.61
C ASP A 314 -0.37 1.69 24.53
N ASN A 315 -0.29 2.33 23.35
CA ASN A 315 -0.79 3.68 23.11
C ASN A 315 -2.31 3.71 22.96
N VAL A 316 -2.98 4.01 24.08
CA VAL A 316 -4.44 4.16 24.20
C VAL A 316 -5.04 5.18 23.22
N SER A 317 -4.28 6.18 22.74
CA SER A 317 -4.81 7.14 21.75
C SER A 317 -4.99 6.55 20.35
N ILE A 318 -4.22 5.51 20.01
CA ILE A 318 -4.27 4.82 18.72
C ILE A 318 -5.20 3.60 18.81
N TRP A 319 -5.06 2.78 19.85
CA TRP A 319 -5.73 1.48 19.96
C TRP A 319 -6.90 1.45 20.95
N GLY A 320 -7.16 2.54 21.67
CA GLY A 320 -8.24 2.63 22.65
C GLY A 320 -9.65 2.75 22.04
N GLY A 321 -10.61 2.13 22.71
CA GLY A 321 -12.04 2.29 22.45
C GLY A 321 -12.50 1.84 21.06
N ALA A 322 -13.64 2.37 20.62
CA ALA A 322 -14.28 1.98 19.35
C ALA A 322 -13.42 2.34 18.12
N ASN A 323 -12.71 3.49 18.16
CA ASN A 323 -11.86 3.92 17.05
C ASN A 323 -10.63 3.01 16.90
N GLY A 324 -9.95 2.68 18.00
CA GLY A 324 -8.83 1.74 17.97
C GLY A 324 -9.24 0.32 17.59
N SER A 325 -10.47 -0.09 17.91
CA SER A 325 -11.01 -1.39 17.50
C SER A 325 -11.29 -1.47 15.98
N ARG A 326 -11.80 -0.39 15.38
CA ARG A 326 -11.92 -0.26 13.92
C ARG A 326 -10.55 -0.27 13.24
N LEU A 327 -9.59 0.46 13.80
CA LEU A 327 -8.22 0.49 13.31
C LEU A 327 -7.57 -0.90 13.39
N MET A 328 -7.76 -1.63 14.49
CA MET A 328 -7.29 -3.01 14.65
C MET A 328 -7.92 -3.97 13.65
N SER A 329 -9.23 -3.84 13.40
CA SER A 329 -9.92 -4.63 12.37
C SER A 329 -9.32 -4.38 10.98
N SER A 330 -9.17 -3.11 10.59
CA SER A 330 -8.51 -2.72 9.33
C SER A 330 -7.06 -3.19 9.26
N PHE A 331 -6.28 -3.06 10.34
CA PHE A 331 -4.88 -3.48 10.40
C PHE A 331 -4.70 -4.99 10.16
N LEU A 332 -5.48 -5.83 10.84
CA LEU A 332 -5.47 -7.29 10.64
C LEU A 332 -5.93 -7.68 9.23
N VAL A 333 -6.91 -6.97 8.67
CA VAL A 333 -7.34 -7.16 7.28
C VAL A 333 -6.23 -6.75 6.30
N THR A 334 -5.55 -5.62 6.48
CA THR A 334 -4.44 -5.21 5.62
C THR A 334 -3.28 -6.20 5.68
N LEU A 335 -2.87 -6.67 6.87
CA LEU A 335 -1.86 -7.75 6.97
C LEU A 335 -2.30 -9.04 6.26
N SER A 336 -3.60 -9.37 6.32
CA SER A 336 -4.18 -10.49 5.55
C SER A 336 -4.09 -10.26 4.04
N THR A 337 -4.42 -9.06 3.55
CA THR A 337 -4.30 -8.70 2.13
C THR A 337 -2.85 -8.73 1.66
N LEU A 338 -1.88 -8.32 2.49
CA LEU A 338 -0.45 -8.41 2.18
C LEU A 338 0.01 -9.88 2.09
N ALA A 339 -0.37 -10.73 3.04
CA ALA A 339 -0.06 -12.17 3.00
C ALA A 339 -0.70 -12.85 1.77
N GLN A 340 -1.96 -12.54 1.45
CA GLN A 340 -2.64 -13.04 0.26
C GLN A 340 -1.98 -12.55 -1.04
N SER A 341 -1.57 -11.28 -1.10
CA SER A 341 -0.88 -10.67 -2.24
C SER A 341 0.55 -11.18 -2.41
N ALA A 342 1.20 -11.68 -1.37
CA ALA A 342 2.47 -12.39 -1.49
C ALA A 342 2.31 -13.73 -2.23
N GLY A 343 1.14 -14.38 -2.06
CA GLY A 343 0.74 -15.57 -2.80
C GLY A 343 1.74 -16.72 -2.66
N ASN A 344 2.08 -17.39 -3.76
CA ASN A 344 3.01 -18.54 -3.75
C ASN A 344 4.50 -18.14 -3.68
N HIS A 345 4.84 -16.95 -3.17
CA HIS A 345 6.24 -16.59 -2.93
C HIS A 345 6.84 -17.45 -1.79
N PRO A 346 8.11 -17.91 -1.85
CA PRO A 346 8.66 -18.85 -0.88
C PRO A 346 8.65 -18.41 0.59
N GLY A 347 8.55 -17.10 0.87
CA GLY A 347 8.46 -16.55 2.23
C GLY A 347 7.04 -16.35 2.77
N THR A 348 5.98 -16.55 1.96
CA THR A 348 4.59 -16.27 2.39
C THR A 348 4.15 -17.14 3.57
N ASN A 349 4.68 -18.35 3.70
CA ASN A 349 4.43 -19.24 4.82
C ASN A 349 4.88 -18.64 6.18
N VAL A 350 5.95 -17.85 6.20
CA VAL A 350 6.43 -17.16 7.41
C VAL A 350 5.48 -16.02 7.75
N LEU A 351 5.12 -15.18 6.76
CA LEU A 351 4.13 -14.11 6.93
C LEU A 351 2.78 -14.65 7.43
N ALA A 352 2.35 -15.81 6.93
CA ALA A 352 1.14 -16.51 7.35
C ALA A 352 1.23 -17.09 8.77
N ALA A 353 2.41 -17.56 9.22
CA ALA A 353 2.61 -18.01 10.59
C ALA A 353 2.56 -16.84 11.58
N ASP A 354 3.26 -15.75 11.27
CA ASP A 354 3.27 -14.54 12.11
C ASP A 354 1.87 -13.88 12.15
N LEU A 355 1.16 -13.85 11.01
CA LEU A 355 -0.24 -13.38 10.95
C LEU A 355 -1.17 -14.25 11.79
N PHE A 356 -1.03 -15.59 11.72
CA PHE A 356 -1.83 -16.51 12.51
C PHE A 356 -1.61 -16.30 14.02
N ASP A 357 -0.36 -16.17 14.46
CA ASP A 357 -0.04 -15.99 15.88
C ASP A 357 -0.44 -14.60 16.41
N LEU A 358 -0.34 -13.56 15.58
CA LEU A 358 -0.94 -12.25 15.89
C LEU A 358 -2.46 -12.36 16.01
N ALA A 359 -3.15 -12.96 15.04
CA ALA A 359 -4.60 -13.10 15.05
C ALA A 359 -5.10 -13.93 16.25
N TRP A 360 -4.33 -14.95 16.65
CA TRP A 360 -4.62 -15.75 17.85
C TRP A 360 -4.62 -14.92 19.12
N SER A 361 -3.79 -13.88 19.23
CA SER A 361 -3.78 -12.98 20.40
C SER A 361 -5.07 -12.12 20.53
N PHE A 362 -5.83 -11.94 19.44
CA PHE A 362 -7.07 -11.15 19.41
C PHE A 362 -8.37 -12.00 19.35
N ARG A 363 -8.28 -13.33 19.47
CA ARG A 363 -9.42 -14.26 19.23
C ARG A 363 -10.65 -14.03 20.12
N ASP A 364 -10.45 -13.54 21.35
CA ASP A 364 -11.50 -13.26 22.34
C ASP A 364 -11.89 -11.76 22.40
N ALA A 365 -11.58 -10.97 21.37
CA ALA A 365 -11.93 -9.54 21.33
C ALA A 365 -13.45 -9.30 21.50
N GLU A 366 -13.84 -8.34 22.35
CA GLU A 366 -15.24 -8.04 22.65
C GLU A 366 -16.02 -7.54 21.42
N ILE A 367 -15.35 -6.78 20.54
CA ILE A 367 -15.96 -6.17 19.37
C ILE A 367 -15.92 -7.14 18.17
N ALA A 368 -17.10 -7.39 17.60
CA ALA A 368 -17.30 -8.33 16.49
C ALA A 368 -16.44 -7.99 15.25
N GLU A 369 -16.26 -6.70 14.93
CA GLU A 369 -15.42 -6.25 13.81
C GLU A 369 -13.97 -6.78 13.90
N VAL A 370 -13.43 -6.91 15.12
CA VAL A 370 -12.10 -7.48 15.36
C VAL A 370 -12.12 -9.02 15.27
N ARG A 371 -13.16 -9.69 15.79
CA ARG A 371 -13.28 -11.14 15.65
C ARG A 371 -13.45 -11.59 14.20
N VAL A 372 -14.17 -10.80 13.38
CA VAL A 372 -14.28 -11.03 11.93
C VAL A 372 -12.91 -10.90 11.27
N SER A 373 -12.12 -9.86 11.57
CA SER A 373 -10.79 -9.71 10.97
C SER A 373 -9.80 -10.79 11.42
N VAL A 374 -9.89 -11.28 12.66
CA VAL A 374 -9.15 -12.45 13.16
C VAL A 374 -9.50 -13.71 12.36
N LEU A 375 -10.78 -13.97 12.09
CA LEU A 375 -11.21 -15.12 11.28
C LEU A 375 -10.79 -14.98 9.81
N VAL A 376 -10.79 -13.77 9.24
CA VAL A 376 -10.21 -13.48 7.91
C VAL A 376 -8.70 -13.79 7.92
N ALA A 377 -7.97 -13.37 8.95
CA ALA A 377 -6.54 -13.64 9.09
C ALA A 377 -6.24 -15.14 9.20
N PHE A 378 -7.04 -15.92 9.95
CA PHE A 378 -6.93 -17.37 9.98
C PHE A 378 -7.23 -18.02 8.63
N ALA A 379 -8.31 -17.60 7.95
CA ALA A 379 -8.68 -18.11 6.62
C ALA A 379 -7.57 -17.89 5.59
N THR A 380 -6.95 -16.71 5.61
CA THR A 380 -5.80 -16.38 4.77
C THR A 380 -4.57 -17.20 5.15
N SER A 381 -4.24 -17.27 6.43
CA SER A 381 -3.02 -17.96 6.90
C SER A 381 -3.03 -19.45 6.54
N ILE A 382 -4.16 -20.13 6.76
CA ILE A 382 -4.30 -21.58 6.48
C ILE A 382 -4.10 -21.91 5.00
N ALA A 383 -4.34 -20.96 4.08
CA ALA A 383 -4.10 -21.17 2.65
C ALA A 383 -2.60 -21.27 2.27
N PHE A 384 -1.69 -20.77 3.12
CA PHE A 384 -0.24 -20.70 2.87
C PHE A 384 0.61 -21.43 3.91
N LEU A 385 0.03 -21.86 5.02
CA LEU A 385 0.73 -22.56 6.10
C LEU A 385 1.09 -24.02 5.72
N PRO A 386 2.30 -24.50 6.07
CA PRO A 386 2.63 -25.92 5.98
C PRO A 386 1.73 -26.77 6.87
N LEU A 387 1.44 -27.99 6.43
CA LEU A 387 0.62 -28.94 7.17
C LEU A 387 1.16 -29.20 8.59
N ASP A 388 2.48 -29.32 8.75
CA ASP A 388 3.10 -29.62 10.05
C ASP A 388 2.87 -28.51 11.09
N PHE A 389 2.93 -27.24 10.67
CA PHE A 389 2.60 -26.09 11.52
C PHE A 389 1.12 -26.12 11.90
N LEU A 390 0.23 -26.39 10.94
CA LEU A 390 -1.20 -26.51 11.21
C LEU A 390 -1.46 -27.64 12.20
N LEU A 391 -0.88 -28.83 12.02
CA LEU A 391 -0.99 -29.95 12.94
C LEU A 391 -0.53 -29.57 14.37
N GLN A 392 0.56 -28.83 14.52
CA GLN A 392 1.01 -28.33 15.83
C GLN A 392 -0.05 -27.44 16.50
N LYS A 393 -0.70 -26.52 15.76
CA LYS A 393 -1.77 -25.66 16.29
C LYS A 393 -3.08 -26.41 16.54
N LEU A 394 -3.33 -27.51 15.81
CA LEU A 394 -4.50 -28.40 16.00
C LEU A 394 -4.36 -29.31 17.23
N TYR A 395 -3.16 -29.80 17.51
CA TYR A 395 -2.84 -30.67 18.66
C TYR A 395 -2.28 -29.91 19.88
N GLY A 396 -2.52 -28.59 19.98
CA GLY A 396 -2.13 -27.79 21.13
C GLY A 396 -2.68 -28.37 22.45
N ALA A 397 -1.86 -28.34 23.50
CA ALA A 397 -2.23 -28.89 24.81
C ALA A 397 -3.36 -28.07 25.46
N ASP A 398 -4.38 -28.79 25.93
CA ASP A 398 -5.47 -28.38 26.82
C ASP A 398 -6.38 -27.21 26.42
N GLY A 399 -7.70 -27.50 26.34
CA GLY A 399 -8.81 -26.55 26.51
C GLY A 399 -9.07 -25.51 25.41
N ASP A 400 -8.02 -24.87 24.91
CA ASP A 400 -8.05 -23.69 24.03
C ASP A 400 -7.38 -24.00 22.68
N SER A 401 -7.70 -25.17 22.12
CA SER A 401 -7.19 -25.59 20.81
C SER A 401 -7.86 -24.82 19.68
N PHE A 402 -7.15 -24.64 18.56
CA PHE A 402 -7.70 -23.94 17.39
C PHE A 402 -9.06 -24.52 16.89
N PRO A 403 -9.27 -25.86 16.82
CA PRO A 403 -10.59 -26.42 16.51
C PRO A 403 -11.66 -26.13 17.58
N GLY A 404 -11.27 -26.13 18.86
CA GLY A 404 -12.18 -25.82 19.97
C GLY A 404 -12.69 -24.38 19.90
N TYR A 405 -11.79 -23.43 19.63
CA TYR A 405 -12.14 -22.04 19.35
C TYR A 405 -13.11 -21.92 18.16
N LEU A 406 -12.77 -22.51 17.00
CA LEU A 406 -13.63 -22.43 15.82
C LEU A 406 -15.04 -23.02 16.07
N LYS A 407 -15.14 -24.15 16.78
CA LYS A 407 -16.43 -24.78 17.11
C LYS A 407 -17.26 -23.93 18.07
N LYS A 408 -16.64 -23.32 19.08
CA LYS A 408 -17.27 -22.36 20.00
C LYS A 408 -17.82 -21.15 19.22
N THR A 409 -16.99 -20.55 18.35
CA THR A 409 -17.34 -19.35 17.56
C THR A 409 -18.41 -19.65 16.50
N ALA A 410 -18.35 -20.80 15.82
CA ALA A 410 -19.35 -21.21 14.82
C ALA A 410 -20.77 -21.34 15.38
N ILE A 411 -20.90 -21.77 16.63
CA ILE A 411 -22.19 -22.01 17.30
C ILE A 411 -22.64 -20.78 18.10
N GLY A 412 -21.72 -20.15 18.85
CA GLY A 412 -22.03 -19.23 19.93
C GLY A 412 -21.68 -17.76 19.73
N ASP A 413 -21.01 -17.37 18.63
CA ASP A 413 -20.74 -15.95 18.39
C ASP A 413 -22.04 -15.18 18.10
N SER A 414 -22.16 -13.97 18.63
CA SER A 414 -23.26 -13.05 18.33
C SER A 414 -23.34 -12.67 16.86
N ASP A 415 -22.18 -12.52 16.21
CA ASP A 415 -22.08 -12.01 14.85
C ASP A 415 -22.24 -13.11 13.78
N ARG A 416 -22.93 -12.77 12.69
CA ARG A 416 -23.22 -13.73 11.60
C ARG A 416 -21.96 -14.07 10.80
N ASN A 417 -21.14 -13.08 10.49
CA ASN A 417 -19.94 -13.25 9.67
C ASN A 417 -18.90 -14.08 10.42
N CYS A 418 -18.81 -13.90 11.76
CA CYS A 418 -18.02 -14.77 12.63
C CYS A 418 -18.45 -16.25 12.53
N ARG A 419 -19.75 -16.53 12.67
CA ARG A 419 -20.27 -17.91 12.59
C ARG A 419 -20.05 -18.55 11.21
N GLU A 420 -20.25 -17.79 10.14
CA GLU A 420 -20.06 -18.27 8.75
C GLU A 420 -18.58 -18.57 8.44
N LEU A 421 -17.66 -17.65 8.78
CA LEU A 421 -16.22 -17.87 8.61
C LEU A 421 -15.71 -19.04 9.45
N ALA A 422 -16.06 -19.10 10.75
CA ALA A 422 -15.63 -20.20 11.61
C ALA A 422 -16.11 -21.58 11.10
N THR A 423 -17.35 -21.64 10.59
CA THR A 423 -17.90 -22.85 9.95
C THR A 423 -17.13 -23.23 8.67
N ALA A 424 -16.80 -22.25 7.83
CA ALA A 424 -16.07 -22.47 6.59
C ALA A 424 -14.62 -22.94 6.83
N ILE A 425 -13.92 -22.32 7.79
CA ILE A 425 -12.55 -22.70 8.19
C ILE A 425 -12.56 -24.12 8.78
N THR A 426 -13.52 -24.44 9.67
CA THR A 426 -13.63 -25.79 10.26
C THR A 426 -13.75 -26.87 9.18
N LYS A 427 -14.64 -26.66 8.19
CA LYS A 427 -14.82 -27.58 7.05
C LYS A 427 -13.57 -27.70 6.17
N ASN A 428 -12.85 -26.60 5.97
CA ASN A 428 -11.61 -26.59 5.20
C ASN A 428 -10.54 -27.46 5.87
N VAL A 429 -10.27 -27.19 7.15
CA VAL A 429 -9.30 -27.93 7.96
C VAL A 429 -9.69 -29.41 8.05
N SER A 430 -10.96 -29.74 8.31
CA SER A 430 -11.41 -31.14 8.36
C SER A 430 -11.26 -31.87 7.03
N THR A 431 -11.41 -31.18 5.88
CA THR A 431 -11.24 -31.79 4.55
C THR A 431 -9.76 -31.98 4.21
N SER A 432 -8.92 -31.01 4.56
CA SER A 432 -7.46 -31.10 4.43
C SER A 432 -6.87 -32.24 5.28
N LEU A 433 -7.43 -32.49 6.46
CA LEU A 433 -7.08 -33.63 7.33
C LEU A 433 -7.68 -34.96 6.83
N GLY A 434 -8.95 -34.98 6.44
CA GLY A 434 -9.63 -36.18 5.92
C GLY A 434 -8.97 -36.72 4.64
N GLY A 435 -8.35 -35.86 3.84
CA GLY A 435 -7.54 -36.23 2.68
C GLY A 435 -6.19 -36.91 3.02
N LEU A 436 -5.77 -36.92 4.28
CA LEU A 436 -4.63 -37.71 4.79
C LEU A 436 -5.10 -39.04 5.40
N GLY A 437 -6.36 -39.11 5.82
CA GLY A 437 -6.99 -40.28 6.46
C GLY A 437 -7.08 -41.53 5.59
N SER A 438 -6.81 -41.44 4.28
CA SER A 438 -6.67 -42.60 3.39
C SER A 438 -5.31 -43.29 3.49
N ASP A 439 -4.26 -42.58 3.93
CA ASP A 439 -2.90 -43.11 4.06
C ASP A 439 -2.47 -43.31 5.53
N PHE A 440 -3.05 -42.54 6.47
CA PHE A 440 -2.84 -42.72 7.92
C PHE A 440 -4.18 -42.72 8.66
N GLY A 441 -4.56 -43.87 9.21
CA GLY A 441 -5.88 -44.09 9.81
C GLY A 441 -6.16 -43.18 11.02
N SER A 442 -7.06 -42.22 10.85
CA SER A 442 -7.59 -41.39 11.94
C SER A 442 -9.05 -40.99 11.67
N LEU A 443 -9.99 -41.89 11.97
CA LEU A 443 -11.43 -41.57 11.96
C LEU A 443 -11.82 -40.63 13.12
N ASP A 444 -11.22 -40.84 14.31
CA ASP A 444 -11.47 -40.05 15.53
C ASP A 444 -11.26 -38.54 15.38
N MET A 445 -10.43 -38.10 14.43
CA MET A 445 -10.10 -36.68 14.26
C MET A 445 -11.23 -35.90 13.59
N VAL A 446 -11.97 -36.54 12.66
CA VAL A 446 -13.09 -35.89 11.95
C VAL A 446 -14.30 -35.75 12.89
N GLU A 447 -14.62 -36.79 13.67
CA GLU A 447 -15.74 -36.76 14.63
C GLU A 447 -15.57 -35.74 15.76
N ARG A 448 -14.33 -35.41 16.14
CA ARG A 448 -14.07 -34.34 17.14
C ARG A 448 -14.22 -32.93 16.57
N MET A 449 -14.13 -32.76 15.26
CA MET A 449 -14.23 -31.47 14.57
C MET A 449 -15.64 -31.15 14.07
N SER A 450 -16.46 -32.18 13.75
CA SER A 450 -17.91 -32.06 13.55
C SER A 450 -18.65 -31.78 14.86
#